data_AF-A0A7X0NZ86-F1
#
_entry.id   AF-A0A7X0NZ86-F1
#
_cell.length_a   1.000
_cell.length_b   1.000
_cell.length_c   1.000
_cell.angle_alpha   90.00
_cell.angle_beta   90.00
_cell.angle_gamma   90.00
#
_symmetry.space_group_name_H-M   'P 1'
#
loop_
_entity.id
_entity.type
_entity.pdbx_description
1 polymer ?
#
loop_
_entity_poly.entity_id
_entity_poly.type
_entity_poly.pdbx_seq_one_letter_code
_entity_poly.pdbx_strand_id
1 'polypeptide(L)'
;MPVTGRVGLVRIDYQLNRLPRLASNQLAIWIEDARGRCVRTLFATSFTANGGFERRPMSLPLWRQASGWESATDSEVRAAGRPAQESGRQSVYWDTTDRSGKPVPPGSYTYRVEGNVVWEKRVLFTGSIEVGDTPHASLARVEFLPADTGQEPALVADVRAGYSPGQGLPAGAVTTFTRGS
;
A
#
# COMPACT_ATOMS: atom_id res chain seq x y z
N MET A 1 6.58 25.69 -21.38
CA MET A 1 6.82 25.61 -19.92
C MET A 1 7.24 24.18 -19.61
N PRO A 2 8.47 23.89 -19.16
CA PRO A 2 8.83 22.52 -18.83
C PRO A 2 8.30 22.20 -17.43
N VAL A 3 7.25 21.39 -17.33
CA VAL A 3 6.89 20.73 -16.06
C VAL A 3 7.74 19.46 -16.00
N THR A 4 8.96 19.59 -15.50
CA THR A 4 9.89 18.47 -15.38
C THR A 4 10.40 18.40 -13.94
N GLY A 5 9.89 17.44 -13.17
CA GLY A 5 10.55 17.00 -11.93
C GLY A 5 9.60 16.81 -10.76
N ARG A 6 9.48 15.55 -10.32
CA ARG A 6 9.02 15.05 -9.00
C ARG A 6 8.01 15.94 -8.26
N VAL A 7 6.74 15.53 -8.28
CA VAL A 7 5.63 16.27 -7.66
C VAL A 7 5.82 16.33 -6.14
N GLY A 8 6.19 15.21 -5.51
CA GLY A 8 6.63 15.19 -4.13
C GLY A 8 6.74 13.77 -3.60
N LEU A 9 6.64 13.61 -2.28
CA LEU A 9 6.69 12.32 -1.60
C LEU A 9 5.47 12.16 -0.70
N VAL A 10 4.77 11.04 -0.86
CA VAL A 10 3.77 10.59 0.11
C VAL A 10 4.41 9.56 1.04
N ARG A 11 4.25 9.74 2.35
CA ARG A 11 4.60 8.79 3.40
C ARG A 11 3.31 8.26 4.02
N ILE A 12 3.18 6.94 4.11
CA ILE A 12 2.10 6.25 4.82
C ILE A 12 2.70 5.55 6.01
N ASP A 13 2.29 5.94 7.21
CA ASP A 13 2.67 5.30 8.46
C ASP A 13 1.54 4.43 8.99
N TYR A 14 1.90 3.33 9.64
CA TYR A 14 0.96 2.46 10.34
C TYR A 14 1.65 1.69 11.46
N GLN A 15 0.87 1.27 12.44
CA GLN A 15 1.29 0.31 13.46
C GLN A 15 0.92 -1.10 12.98
N LEU A 16 1.92 -1.99 12.93
CA LEU A 16 1.72 -3.42 12.63
C LEU A 16 1.84 -4.24 13.92
N ASN A 17 0.87 -5.10 14.19
CA ASN A 17 0.91 -6.05 15.30
C ASN A 17 0.75 -7.46 14.73
N ARG A 18 1.86 -8.17 14.52
CA ARG A 18 1.83 -9.52 13.98
C ARG A 18 1.01 -10.44 14.88
N LEU A 19 0.17 -11.24 14.25
CA LEU A 19 -0.69 -12.22 14.90
C LEU A 19 -0.08 -13.61 14.77
N PRO A 20 0.20 -14.34 15.86
CA PRO A 20 0.78 -15.69 15.82
C PRO A 20 -0.30 -16.72 15.45
N ARG A 21 -0.87 -16.60 14.24
CA ARG A 21 -1.99 -17.39 13.75
C ARG A 21 -1.74 -17.85 12.32
N LEU A 22 -2.44 -18.90 11.91
CA LEU A 22 -2.47 -19.34 10.52
C LEU A 22 -3.25 -18.35 9.66
N ALA A 23 -2.86 -18.25 8.38
CA ALA A 23 -3.53 -17.41 7.39
C ALA A 23 -3.71 -15.93 7.82
N SER A 24 -2.76 -15.40 8.60
CA SER A 24 -2.70 -14.01 9.04
C SER A 24 -1.47 -13.29 8.47
N ASN A 25 -1.34 -12.00 8.79
CA ASN A 25 -0.17 -11.17 8.52
C ASN A 25 0.16 -10.97 7.03
N GLN A 26 -0.81 -11.19 6.14
CA GLN A 26 -0.70 -10.71 4.77
C GLN A 26 -1.15 -9.26 4.73
N LEU A 27 -0.41 -8.43 4.03
CA LEU A 27 -0.65 -6.99 3.93
C LEU A 27 -0.39 -6.53 2.50
N ALA A 28 -1.25 -5.67 1.96
CA ALA A 28 -1.01 -4.92 0.74
C ALA A 28 -1.35 -3.44 0.94
N ILE A 29 -0.54 -2.59 0.31
CA ILE A 29 -0.70 -1.13 0.31
C ILE A 29 -0.63 -0.64 -1.13
N TRP A 30 -1.66 0.08 -1.57
CA TRP A 30 -1.74 0.60 -2.93
C TRP A 30 -2.40 1.96 -2.99
N ILE A 31 -2.22 2.61 -4.13
CA ILE A 31 -2.77 3.92 -4.46
C ILE A 31 -3.80 3.75 -5.58
N GLU A 32 -4.92 4.45 -5.47
CA GLU A 32 -5.95 4.61 -6.48
C GLU A 32 -6.08 6.08 -6.89
N ASP A 33 -6.46 6.31 -8.15
CA ASP A 33 -6.84 7.64 -8.62
C ASP A 33 -8.27 8.01 -8.15
N ALA A 34 -8.71 9.23 -8.46
CA ALA A 34 -10.06 9.70 -8.15
C ALA A 34 -11.21 8.88 -8.78
N ARG A 35 -10.91 7.98 -9.74
CA ARG A 35 -11.88 7.07 -10.37
C ARG A 35 -11.82 5.67 -9.76
N GLY A 36 -11.05 5.45 -8.70
CA GLY A 36 -10.87 4.15 -8.06
C GLY A 36 -9.96 3.18 -8.83
N ARG A 37 -9.21 3.65 -9.83
CA ARG A 37 -8.30 2.79 -10.61
C ARG A 37 -6.96 2.71 -9.91
N CYS A 38 -6.41 1.51 -9.76
CA CYS A 38 -5.10 1.34 -9.12
C CYS A 38 -3.97 2.02 -9.93
N VAL A 39 -3.35 3.02 -9.31
CA VAL A 39 -2.22 3.79 -9.85
C VAL A 39 -0.91 3.07 -9.61
N ARG A 40 -0.72 2.50 -8.41
CA ARG A 40 0.51 1.79 -8.03
C ARG A 40 0.30 0.93 -6.79
N THR A 41 0.91 -0.24 -6.74
CA THR A 41 1.10 -1.01 -5.50
C THR A 41 2.44 -0.66 -4.88
N LEU A 42 2.43 -0.28 -3.60
CA LEU A 42 3.62 0.16 -2.86
C LEU A 42 4.27 -0.98 -2.08
N PHE A 43 3.42 -1.88 -1.57
CA PHE A 43 3.84 -3.00 -0.74
C PHE A 43 2.85 -4.15 -0.91
N ALA A 44 3.35 -5.36 -1.01
CA ALA A 44 2.58 -6.57 -0.82
C ALA A 44 3.44 -7.65 -0.16
N THR A 45 2.89 -8.38 0.80
CA THR A 45 3.61 -9.48 1.43
C THR A 45 3.97 -10.55 0.39
N SER A 46 5.24 -10.99 0.37
CA SER A 46 5.79 -11.88 -0.66
C SER A 46 4.98 -13.14 -0.89
N PHE A 47 4.41 -13.74 0.17
CA PHE A 47 3.57 -14.93 0.00
C PHE A 47 2.44 -14.69 -0.99
N THR A 48 1.67 -13.60 -0.82
CA THR A 48 0.57 -13.29 -1.74
C THR A 48 1.08 -12.70 -3.05
N ALA A 49 2.10 -11.85 -3.01
CA ALA A 49 2.65 -11.22 -4.20
C ALA A 49 3.21 -12.24 -5.21
N ASN A 50 3.72 -13.39 -4.74
CA ASN A 50 4.26 -14.48 -5.57
C ASN A 50 3.24 -15.60 -5.84
N GLY A 51 1.94 -15.30 -5.88
CA GLY A 51 0.93 -16.30 -6.29
C GLY A 51 0.36 -17.17 -5.17
N GLY A 52 0.69 -16.93 -3.90
CA GLY A 52 0.16 -17.71 -2.76
C GLY A 52 -1.38 -17.72 -2.66
N PHE A 53 -2.04 -16.79 -3.34
CA PHE A 53 -3.50 -16.74 -3.47
C PHE A 53 -4.10 -17.91 -4.27
N GLU A 54 -3.35 -18.60 -5.11
CA GLU A 54 -3.84 -19.83 -5.79
C GLU A 54 -4.17 -20.92 -4.78
N ARG A 55 -3.36 -21.03 -3.72
CA ARG A 55 -3.57 -21.97 -2.61
C ARG A 55 -4.46 -21.38 -1.52
N ARG A 56 -4.51 -20.05 -1.39
CA ARG A 56 -5.30 -19.33 -0.40
C ARG A 56 -6.10 -18.21 -1.08
N PRO A 57 -7.24 -18.52 -1.71
CA PRO A 57 -8.03 -17.52 -2.45
C PRO A 57 -8.50 -16.32 -1.62
N MET A 58 -8.49 -16.43 -0.29
CA MET A 58 -8.84 -15.34 0.64
C MET A 58 -7.68 -14.39 0.96
N SER A 59 -6.49 -14.62 0.40
CA SER A 59 -5.32 -13.75 0.60
C SER A 59 -5.49 -12.45 -0.20
N LEU A 60 -5.61 -11.32 0.50
CA LEU A 60 -5.68 -9.95 -0.03
C LEU A 60 -6.55 -9.77 -1.30
N PRO A 61 -7.81 -10.25 -1.32
CA PRO A 61 -8.62 -10.27 -2.54
C PRO A 61 -9.01 -8.88 -3.05
N LEU A 62 -9.16 -7.87 -2.17
CA LEU A 62 -9.56 -6.52 -2.62
C LEU A 62 -8.40 -5.83 -3.34
N TRP A 63 -7.20 -5.92 -2.79
CA TRP A 63 -6.01 -5.43 -3.48
C TRP A 63 -5.81 -6.13 -4.82
N ARG A 64 -5.92 -7.46 -4.86
CA ARG A 64 -5.74 -8.21 -6.11
C ARG A 64 -6.75 -7.77 -7.16
N GLN A 65 -8.02 -7.67 -6.80
CA GLN A 65 -9.06 -7.17 -7.70
C GLN A 65 -8.79 -5.73 -8.17
N ALA A 66 -8.46 -4.82 -7.26
CA ALA A 66 -8.21 -3.41 -7.58
C ALA A 66 -6.99 -3.24 -8.49
N SER A 67 -5.97 -4.09 -8.32
CA SER A 67 -4.70 -4.00 -9.04
C SER A 67 -4.59 -4.91 -10.25
N GLY A 68 -5.50 -5.88 -10.44
CA GLY A 68 -5.35 -6.94 -11.44
C GLY A 68 -4.10 -7.79 -11.20
N TRP A 69 -3.76 -8.07 -9.94
CA TRP A 69 -2.45 -8.62 -9.57
C TRP A 69 -2.17 -10.02 -10.11
N GLU A 70 -3.22 -10.78 -10.42
CA GLU A 70 -3.11 -12.09 -11.05
C GLU A 70 -2.36 -12.05 -12.39
N SER A 71 -2.38 -10.90 -13.07
CA SER A 71 -1.65 -10.65 -14.32
C SER A 71 -0.37 -9.84 -14.10
N ALA A 72 0.10 -9.69 -12.85
CA ALA A 72 1.30 -8.93 -12.54
C ALA A 72 2.54 -9.54 -13.19
N THR A 73 3.39 -8.69 -13.76
CA THR A 73 4.68 -9.09 -14.31
C THR A 73 5.69 -9.38 -13.18
N ASP A 74 6.74 -10.16 -13.47
CA ASP A 74 7.81 -10.40 -12.49
C ASP A 74 8.46 -9.09 -11.99
N SER A 75 8.47 -8.06 -12.84
CA SER A 75 8.99 -6.74 -12.48
C SER A 75 8.12 -6.07 -11.42
N GLU A 76 6.79 -6.15 -11.55
CA GLU A 76 5.84 -5.66 -10.55
C GLU A 76 5.94 -6.44 -9.24
N VAL A 77 6.06 -7.78 -9.32
CA VAL A 77 6.25 -8.65 -8.16
C VAL A 77 7.53 -8.28 -7.41
N ARG A 78 8.66 -8.08 -8.11
CA ARG A 78 9.92 -7.61 -7.49
C ARG A 78 9.79 -6.20 -6.91
N ALA A 79 9.04 -5.31 -7.57
CA ALA A 79 8.90 -3.93 -7.15
C ALA A 79 8.14 -3.78 -5.83
N ALA A 80 7.04 -4.52 -5.65
CA ALA A 80 6.14 -4.41 -4.50
C ALA A 80 6.28 -5.53 -3.45
N GLY A 81 6.72 -6.72 -3.88
CA GLY A 81 6.81 -7.91 -3.04
C GLY A 81 7.89 -7.79 -1.96
N ARG A 82 7.52 -7.90 -0.70
CA ARG A 82 8.45 -7.82 0.44
C ARG A 82 8.16 -8.91 1.47
N PRO A 83 9.17 -9.40 2.20
CA PRO A 83 8.95 -10.26 3.35
C PRO A 83 7.93 -9.66 4.32
N ALA A 84 7.28 -10.51 5.11
CA ALA A 84 6.43 -10.03 6.19
C ALA A 84 7.26 -9.15 7.14
N GLN A 85 6.74 -7.97 7.48
CA GLN A 85 7.40 -7.03 8.38
C GLN A 85 7.24 -7.46 9.83
N GLU A 86 8.18 -7.04 10.67
CA GLU A 86 8.06 -7.20 12.12
C GLU A 86 7.02 -6.25 12.73
N SER A 87 6.51 -6.62 13.91
CA SER A 87 5.63 -5.74 14.67
C SER A 87 6.31 -4.42 14.99
N GLY A 88 5.53 -3.34 15.06
CA GLY A 88 6.01 -2.00 15.34
C GLY A 88 5.52 -0.97 14.33
N ARG A 89 6.07 0.25 14.46
CA ARG A 89 5.76 1.35 13.55
C ARG A 89 6.48 1.14 12.22
N GLN A 90 5.70 1.10 11.16
CA GLN A 90 6.16 0.90 9.79
C GLN A 90 5.85 2.14 8.96
N SER A 91 6.65 2.34 7.91
CA SER A 91 6.43 3.40 6.92
C SER A 91 6.60 2.83 5.51
N VAL A 92 5.71 3.21 4.61
CA VAL A 92 5.89 3.04 3.16
C VAL A 92 5.77 4.39 2.47
N TYR A 93 6.37 4.52 1.29
CA TYR A 93 6.43 5.78 0.57
C TYR A 93 5.98 5.57 -0.87
N TRP A 94 5.42 6.63 -1.43
CA TRP A 94 5.06 6.75 -2.82
C TRP A 94 5.67 8.04 -3.37
N ASP A 95 6.49 7.88 -4.40
CA ASP A 95 7.22 8.95 -5.11
C ASP A 95 6.35 9.74 -6.09
N THR A 96 5.02 9.64 -5.99
CA THR A 96 4.05 10.27 -6.90
C THR A 96 4.19 9.82 -8.37
N THR A 97 4.59 8.56 -8.59
CA THR A 97 4.60 7.95 -9.93
C THR A 97 3.61 6.80 -10.10
N ASP A 98 3.17 6.55 -11.32
CA ASP A 98 2.35 5.40 -11.68
C ASP A 98 3.18 4.10 -11.78
N ARG A 99 2.54 2.99 -12.18
CA ARG A 99 3.22 1.70 -12.39
C ARG A 99 4.35 1.73 -13.43
N SER A 100 4.30 2.64 -14.39
CA SER A 100 5.36 2.80 -15.40
C SER A 100 6.53 3.66 -14.90
N GLY A 101 6.43 4.21 -13.68
CA GLY A 101 7.41 5.13 -13.11
C GLY A 101 7.23 6.56 -13.63
N LYS A 102 6.12 6.88 -14.30
CA LYS A 102 5.82 8.22 -14.79
C LYS A 102 5.15 9.05 -13.69
N PRO A 103 5.52 10.33 -13.49
CA PRO A 103 4.84 11.20 -12.55
C PRO A 103 3.34 11.30 -12.82
N VAL A 104 2.53 11.21 -11.78
CA VAL A 104 1.08 11.42 -11.85
C VAL A 104 0.74 12.91 -11.79
N PRO A 105 -0.39 13.35 -12.37
CA PRO A 105 -0.80 14.74 -12.27
C PRO A 105 -1.18 15.13 -10.83
N PRO A 106 -1.11 16.42 -10.47
CA PRO A 106 -1.72 16.92 -9.24
C PRO A 106 -3.20 16.55 -9.14
N GLY A 107 -3.67 16.29 -7.92
CA GLY A 107 -5.06 15.95 -7.62
C GLY A 107 -5.20 15.00 -6.44
N SER A 108 -6.43 14.51 -6.26
CA SER A 108 -6.81 13.64 -5.16
C SER A 108 -6.53 12.18 -5.47
N TYR A 109 -5.87 11.49 -4.54
CA TYR A 109 -5.56 10.07 -4.61
C TYR A 109 -6.02 9.37 -3.34
N THR A 110 -6.39 8.10 -3.48
CA THR A 110 -6.78 7.26 -2.34
C THR A 110 -5.66 6.28 -2.05
N TYR A 111 -5.19 6.22 -0.80
CA TYR A 111 -4.34 5.13 -0.34
C TYR A 111 -5.17 4.11 0.42
N ARG A 112 -4.87 2.83 0.18
CA ARG A 112 -5.53 1.70 0.83
C ARG A 112 -4.53 0.77 1.46
N VAL A 113 -4.89 0.22 2.62
CA VAL A 113 -4.13 -0.80 3.34
C VAL A 113 -5.07 -1.96 3.64
N GLU A 114 -4.90 -3.10 2.97
CA GLU A 114 -5.64 -4.33 3.26
C GLU A 114 -4.75 -5.29 4.05
N GLY A 115 -5.27 -5.84 5.14
CA GLY A 115 -4.59 -6.85 5.94
C GLY A 115 -5.47 -8.07 6.22
N ASN A 116 -4.93 -9.28 6.07
CA ASN A 116 -5.58 -10.52 6.53
C ASN A 116 -5.29 -10.73 8.02
N VAL A 117 -6.32 -10.56 8.85
CA VAL A 117 -6.26 -10.80 10.29
C VAL A 117 -6.21 -12.30 10.58
N VAL A 118 -7.13 -13.06 10.01
CA VAL A 118 -7.15 -14.53 10.07
C VAL A 118 -8.10 -15.06 8.99
N TRP A 119 -7.62 -15.93 8.11
CA TRP A 119 -8.43 -16.49 7.01
C TRP A 119 -9.17 -15.39 6.21
N GLU A 120 -10.50 -15.44 6.16
CA GLU A 120 -11.37 -14.47 5.48
C GLU A 120 -11.49 -13.13 6.21
N LYS A 121 -11.19 -13.09 7.52
CA LYS A 121 -11.25 -11.89 8.35
C LYS A 121 -10.14 -10.93 7.97
N ARG A 122 -10.54 -9.74 7.57
CA ARG A 122 -9.69 -8.70 6.99
C ARG A 122 -10.01 -7.34 7.57
N VAL A 123 -9.02 -6.48 7.48
CA VAL A 123 -9.16 -5.05 7.76
C VAL A 123 -8.79 -4.27 6.51
N LEU A 124 -9.56 -3.24 6.20
CA LEU A 124 -9.28 -2.30 5.13
C LEU A 124 -9.21 -0.89 5.70
N PHE A 125 -8.07 -0.23 5.54
CA PHE A 125 -7.95 1.20 5.77
C PHE A 125 -8.04 1.94 4.45
N THR A 126 -8.80 3.03 4.43
CA THR A 126 -8.96 3.91 3.26
C THR A 126 -8.77 5.35 3.70
N GLY A 127 -7.83 6.07 3.06
CA GLY A 127 -7.66 7.50 3.27
C GLY A 127 -7.33 8.23 1.96
N SER A 128 -7.52 9.54 1.94
CA SER A 128 -7.24 10.39 0.79
C SER A 128 -5.99 11.23 1.00
N ILE A 129 -5.27 11.53 -0.08
CA ILE A 129 -4.12 12.44 -0.07
C ILE A 129 -4.19 13.34 -1.30
N GLU A 130 -4.03 14.64 -1.09
CA GLU A 130 -3.91 15.62 -2.17
C GLU A 130 -2.45 15.75 -2.58
N VAL A 131 -2.17 15.54 -3.87
CA VAL A 131 -0.85 15.73 -4.48
C VAL A 131 -0.87 17.05 -5.26
N GLY A 132 0.08 17.94 -4.98
CA GLY A 132 0.16 19.26 -5.59
C GLY A 132 1.25 20.13 -4.98
N ASP A 133 1.01 21.42 -4.88
CA ASP A 133 2.02 22.40 -4.42
C ASP A 133 2.04 22.60 -2.90
N THR A 134 1.02 22.11 -2.18
CA THR A 134 0.89 22.26 -0.74
C THR A 134 1.04 20.92 0.00
N PRO A 135 1.65 20.90 1.20
CA PRO A 135 1.62 19.72 2.04
C PRO A 135 0.20 19.32 2.40
N HIS A 136 -0.04 18.02 2.52
CA HIS A 136 -1.33 17.48 2.92
C HIS A 136 -1.13 16.33 3.91
N ALA A 137 -2.05 16.15 4.84
CA ALA A 137 -2.03 15.03 5.77
C ALA A 137 -3.43 14.48 5.98
N SER A 138 -3.55 13.18 6.22
CA SER A 138 -4.84 12.56 6.49
C SER A 138 -4.72 11.34 7.39
N LEU A 139 -5.85 10.99 8.00
CA LEU A 139 -6.04 9.76 8.77
C LEU A 139 -6.99 8.85 7.99
N ALA A 140 -6.66 7.57 7.92
CA ALA A 140 -7.50 6.62 7.22
C ALA A 140 -8.70 6.18 8.06
N ARG A 141 -9.82 5.94 7.40
CA ARG A 141 -10.96 5.23 7.99
C ARG A 141 -10.72 3.73 7.91
N VAL A 142 -11.07 3.02 8.99
CA VAL A 142 -11.02 1.56 9.06
C VAL A 142 -12.38 0.93 8.73
N GLU A 143 -12.34 -0.20 8.03
CA GLU A 143 -13.45 -1.11 7.80
C GLU A 143 -13.02 -2.55 8.14
N PHE A 144 -13.91 -3.27 8.82
CA PHE A 144 -13.70 -4.66 9.24
C PHE A 144 -14.53 -5.59 8.36
N LEU A 145 -13.89 -6.62 7.80
CA LEU A 145 -14.46 -7.47 6.76
C LEU A 145 -14.28 -8.96 7.11
N PRO A 146 -15.31 -9.68 7.58
CA PRO A 146 -16.64 -9.19 7.98
C PRO A 146 -16.59 -8.31 9.24
N ALA A 147 -17.70 -7.65 9.58
CA ALA A 147 -17.77 -6.63 10.63
C ALA A 147 -17.32 -7.12 12.02
N ASP A 148 -17.52 -8.41 12.33
CA ASP A 148 -17.06 -9.06 13.56
C ASP A 148 -15.52 -9.20 13.63
N THR A 149 -14.79 -8.92 12.55
CA THR A 149 -13.31 -8.84 12.57
C THR A 149 -12.81 -7.77 13.56
N GLY A 150 -13.62 -6.75 13.89
CA GLY A 150 -13.28 -5.76 14.91
C GLY A 150 -13.12 -6.33 16.33
N GLN A 151 -13.56 -7.57 16.57
CA GLN A 151 -13.35 -8.27 17.85
C GLN A 151 -12.00 -9.00 17.91
N GLU A 152 -11.31 -9.15 16.77
CA GLU A 152 -10.00 -9.78 16.71
C GLU A 152 -8.90 -8.80 17.14
N PRO A 153 -7.73 -9.30 17.59
CA PRO A 153 -6.58 -8.44 17.81
C PRO A 153 -6.21 -7.67 16.52
N ALA A 154 -6.00 -6.36 16.65
CA ALA A 154 -5.76 -5.49 15.51
C ALA A 154 -4.41 -5.78 14.84
N LEU A 155 -4.43 -6.34 13.63
CA LEU A 155 -3.23 -6.53 12.81
C LEU A 155 -2.59 -5.19 12.42
N VAL A 156 -3.41 -4.23 11.97
CA VAL A 156 -2.97 -2.90 11.55
C VAL A 156 -3.76 -1.86 12.33
N ALA A 157 -3.10 -0.80 12.76
CA ALA A 157 -3.71 0.34 13.43
C ALA A 157 -3.03 1.66 13.03
N ASP A 158 -3.65 2.78 13.38
CA ASP A 158 -3.05 4.12 13.28
C ASP A 158 -2.49 4.45 11.87
N VAL A 159 -3.28 4.12 10.84
CA VAL A 159 -2.89 4.39 9.46
C VAL A 159 -3.10 5.87 9.14
N ARG A 160 -2.01 6.54 8.77
CA ARG A 160 -1.99 7.96 8.42
C ARG A 160 -1.07 8.22 7.24
N ALA A 161 -1.36 9.23 6.45
CA ALA A 161 -0.53 9.63 5.33
C ALA A 161 -0.18 11.12 5.40
N GLY A 162 1.01 11.46 4.90
CA GLY A 162 1.47 12.83 4.71
C GLY A 162 2.10 12.98 3.33
N TYR A 163 1.81 14.08 2.66
CA TYR A 163 2.40 14.50 1.39
C TYR A 163 3.29 15.72 1.60
N SER A 164 4.48 15.66 1.05
CA SER A 164 5.48 16.73 1.05
C SER A 164 5.84 17.10 -0.41
N PRO A 165 5.43 18.29 -0.89
CA PRO A 165 5.79 18.78 -2.22
C PRO A 165 7.31 18.88 -2.40
N GLY A 166 7.81 18.52 -3.58
CA GLY A 166 9.22 18.64 -3.95
C GLY A 166 10.20 17.76 -3.15
N GLN A 167 9.73 16.99 -2.16
CA GLN A 167 10.56 16.09 -1.39
C GLN A 167 10.91 14.83 -2.21
N GLY A 168 12.18 14.44 -2.19
CA GLY A 168 12.64 13.17 -2.76
C GLY A 168 12.58 12.02 -1.74
N LEU A 169 12.59 10.79 -2.26
CA LEU A 169 12.74 9.58 -1.43
C LEU A 169 13.99 9.68 -0.54
N PRO A 170 13.90 9.37 0.76
CA PRO A 170 15.06 9.37 1.65
C PRO A 170 16.10 8.35 1.20
N ALA A 171 17.40 8.66 1.37
CA ALA A 171 18.47 7.71 1.12
C ALA A 171 18.32 6.49 2.06
N GLY A 172 18.28 5.28 1.48
CA GLY A 172 18.07 4.05 2.24
C GLY A 172 16.61 3.73 2.59
N ALA A 173 15.65 4.59 2.22
CA ALA A 173 14.24 4.23 2.30
C ALA A 173 13.94 3.16 1.24
N VAL A 174 13.73 1.93 1.69
CA VAL A 174 13.30 0.83 0.82
C VAL A 174 11.83 1.01 0.50
N THR A 175 11.52 1.86 -0.46
CA THR A 175 10.17 1.94 -1.01
C THR A 175 10.27 2.09 -2.50
N THR A 176 9.82 1.02 -3.17
CA THR A 176 9.64 0.92 -4.61
C THR A 176 10.88 1.28 -5.44
N PHE A 177 11.68 0.24 -5.74
CA PHE A 177 12.75 0.19 -6.75
C PHE A 177 14.15 0.65 -6.28
N THR A 178 15.04 -0.32 -6.04
CA THR A 178 16.47 -0.15 -6.29
C THR A 178 16.69 -0.51 -7.76
N ARG A 179 17.25 0.41 -8.53
CA ARG A 179 17.58 0.26 -9.96
C ARG A 179 18.44 -1.01 -10.17
N GLY A 180 18.17 -1.72 -11.26
CA GLY A 180 18.91 -2.92 -11.67
C GLY A 180 20.41 -2.73 -11.66
N SER A 181 21.09 -3.81 -11.29
CA SER A 181 22.46 -4.10 -11.75
C SER A 181 22.41 -4.65 -13.16
#